data_AF-A0A2D8JY86-F1
#
_entry.id   AF-A0A2D8JY86-F1
#
_cell.length_a   1.000
_cell.length_b   1.000
_cell.length_c   1.000
_cell.angle_alpha   90.00
_cell.angle_beta   90.00
_cell.angle_gamma   90.00
#
_symmetry.space_group_name_H-M   'P 1'
#
loop_
_entity.id
_entity.type
_entity.pdbx_description
1 polymer ?
#
loop_
_entity_poly.entity_id
_entity_poly.type
_entity_poly.pdbx_seq_one_letter_code
_entity_poly.pdbx_strand_id
1 'polypeptide(L)' 'SDATIARAYGTHSARRARRFLDWFEEQGLIVLHTEPGGKRVVAFPDLDAKTEGGDPDAPADTGERRDAAE' A
#
# COMPACT_ATOMS: atom_id res chain seq x y z
N SER A 1 1.13 -3.82 4.70
CA SER A 1 2.46 -4.24 4.21
C SER A 1 2.46 -4.47 2.71
N ASP A 2 3.64 -4.55 2.11
CA ASP A 2 3.84 -4.94 0.70
C ASP A 2 3.31 -6.34 0.42
N ALA A 3 3.39 -7.24 1.40
CA ALA A 3 2.85 -8.59 1.29
C ALA A 3 1.33 -8.59 1.15
N THR A 4 0.61 -7.75 1.91
CA THR A 4 -0.85 -7.57 1.75
C THR A 4 -1.19 -7.00 0.37
N ILE A 5 -0.48 -5.97 -0.08
CA ILE A 5 -0.69 -5.34 -1.39
C ILE A 5 -0.43 -6.34 -2.52
N ALA A 6 0.65 -7.12 -2.42
CA ALA A 6 0.98 -8.16 -3.37
C ALA A 6 -0.18 -9.17 -3.50
N ARG A 7 -0.70 -9.67 -2.37
CA ARG A 7 -1.82 -10.62 -2.38
C ARG A 7 -3.09 -10.02 -3.02
N ALA A 8 -3.43 -8.78 -2.69
CA ALA A 8 -4.56 -8.08 -3.31
C ALA A 8 -4.39 -7.97 -4.83
N TYR A 9 -3.15 -7.77 -5.29
CA TYR A 9 -2.80 -7.71 -6.71
C TYR A 9 -2.60 -9.10 -7.38
N GLY A 10 -2.89 -10.20 -6.68
CA GLY A 10 -2.78 -11.56 -7.23
C GLY A 10 -1.34 -12.06 -7.39
N THR A 11 -0.39 -11.52 -6.61
CA THR A 11 1.01 -11.96 -6.63
C THR A 11 1.56 -12.19 -5.22
N HIS A 12 2.58 -13.03 -5.08
CA HIS A 12 3.32 -13.18 -3.82
C HIS A 12 4.58 -12.29 -3.75
N SER A 13 4.88 -11.53 -4.81
CA SER A 13 6.09 -10.72 -4.89
C SER A 13 5.90 -9.35 -4.23
N ALA A 14 6.48 -9.17 -3.03
CA ALA A 14 6.56 -7.86 -2.37
C ALA A 14 7.26 -6.80 -3.25
N ARG A 15 8.28 -7.22 -4.03
CA ARG A 15 8.95 -6.32 -4.98
C ARG A 15 8.00 -5.79 -6.07
N ARG A 16 7.07 -6.63 -6.56
CA ARG A 16 6.06 -6.19 -7.52
C ARG A 16 5.08 -5.20 -6.88
N ALA A 17 4.68 -5.41 -5.63
CA ALA A 17 3.85 -4.46 -4.90
C ALA A 17 4.53 -3.08 -4.76
N ARG A 18 5.82 -3.05 -4.39
CA ARG A 18 6.59 -1.79 -4.35
C ARG A 18 6.60 -1.07 -5.68
N ARG A 19 6.90 -1.77 -6.78
CA ARG A 19 6.85 -1.19 -8.13
C ARG A 19 5.47 -0.64 -8.49
N PHE A 20 4.41 -1.26 -7.97
CA PHE A 20 3.05 -0.79 -8.19
C PHE A 20 2.82 0.55 -7.50
N LEU A 21 3.28 0.68 -6.25
CA LEU A 21 3.20 1.93 -5.50
C LEU A 21 4.07 3.02 -6.13
N ASP A 22 5.31 2.68 -6.54
CA ASP A 22 6.21 3.60 -7.25
C ASP A 22 5.52 4.14 -8.52
N TRP A 23 4.89 3.26 -9.30
CA TRP A 23 4.16 3.66 -10.50
C TRP A 23 2.95 4.56 -10.20
N PHE A 24 2.17 4.26 -9.15
CA PHE A 24 1.05 5.11 -8.71
C PHE A 24 1.53 6.52 -8.32
N GLU A 25 2.66 6.60 -7.63
CA GLU A 25 3.26 7.87 -7.25
C GLU A 25 3.78 8.65 -8.48
N GLU A 26 4.43 7.96 -9.43
CA GLU A 26 4.83 8.56 -10.71
C GLU A 26 3.63 9.11 -11.52
N GLN A 27 2.46 8.45 -11.44
CA GLN A 27 1.23 8.95 -12.07
C GLN A 27 0.55 10.08 -11.28
N GLY A 28 1.05 10.43 -10.09
CA GLY A 28 0.45 11.43 -9.21
C GLY A 28 -0.83 10.97 -8.49
N LEU A 29 -1.14 9.68 -8.49
CA LEU A 29 -2.35 9.12 -7.87
C LEU A 29 -2.24 9.05 -6.35
N ILE A 30 -1.01 8.87 -5.85
CA ILE A 30 -0.70 8.81 -4.43
C ILE A 30 0.58 9.60 -4.15
N VAL A 31 0.79 9.91 -2.87
CA VAL A 31 2.09 10.34 -2.35
C VAL A 31 2.50 9.35 -1.27
N LEU A 32 3.70 8.77 -1.41
CA LEU A 32 4.28 7.90 -0.41
C LEU A 32 5.18 8.73 0.49
N HIS A 33 5.01 8.60 1.81
CA HIS A 33 6.01 9.09 2.73
C HIS A 33 6.19 8.15 3.91
N THR A 34 7.35 8.28 4.55
CA THR A 34 7.72 7.51 5.73
C THR A 34 7.66 8.42 6.95
N GLU A 35 6.91 8.01 7.97
CA GLU A 35 6.87 8.66 9.28
C GLU A 35 8.11 8.32 10.12
N PRO A 36 8.44 9.14 11.13
CA PRO A 36 9.41 8.75 12.15
C PRO A 36 9.09 7.37 12.73
N GLY A 37 10.06 6.47 12.71
CA GLY A 37 9.86 5.06 13.10
C GLY A 37 9.60 4.10 11.93
N GLY A 38 9.73 4.56 10.67
CA GLY A 38 9.76 3.68 9.49
C GLY A 38 8.39 3.24 8.99
N LYS A 39 7.31 3.76 9.56
CA LYS A 39 5.94 3.48 9.10
C LYS A 39 5.67 4.21 7.79
N ARG A 40 5.13 3.49 6.80
CA ARG A 40 4.71 4.07 5.53
C ARG A 40 3.27 4.57 5.63
N VAL A 41 3.05 5.79 5.17
CA VAL A 41 1.74 6.38 4.95
C VAL A 41 1.55 6.58 3.44
N VAL A 42 0.35 6.29 2.96
CA VAL A 42 -0.08 6.57 1.58
C VAL A 42 -1.13 7.67 1.64
N ALA A 43 -0.85 8.82 1.04
CA ALA A 43 -1.81 9.90 0.87
C ALA A 43 -2.44 9.84 -0.54
N PHE A 44 -3.72 10.18 -0.62
CA PHE A 44 -4.51 10.26 -1.85
C PHE A 44 -4.95 11.73 -2.04
N PRO A 45 -4.16 12.55 -2.75
CA PRO A 45 -4.40 14.00 -2.84
C PRO A 45 -5.80 14.35 -3.34
N ASP A 46 -6.27 13.65 -4.38
CA ASP A 46 -7.58 13.90 -4.99
C ASP A 46 -8.76 13.52 -4.08
N LEU A 47 -8.52 12.68 -3.06
CA LEU A 47 -9.52 12.23 -2.11
C LEU A 47 -9.44 12.95 -0.76
N ASP A 48 -8.47 13.86 -0.59
CA ASP A 48 -8.13 14.50 0.69
C ASP A 48 -8.04 13.49 1.86
N ALA A 49 -7.47 12.32 1.57
CA ALA A 49 -7.43 11.19 2.49
C ALA A 49 -6.02 10.60 2.60
N LYS A 50 -5.73 9.92 3.71
CA LYS A 50 -4.49 9.17 3.89
C LYS A 50 -4.72 7.93 4.74
N THR A 51 -3.89 6.93 4.52
CA THR A 51 -3.86 5.75 5.39
C THR A 51 -3.25 6.08 6.75
N GLU A 52 -3.50 5.24 7.74
CA GLU A 52 -2.62 5.19 8.92
C GLU A 52 -1.22 4.70 8.53
N GLY A 53 -0.23 4.99 9.38
CA GLY A 53 1.14 4.52 9.21
C GLY A 53 1.23 3.00 9.43
N GLY A 54 1.68 2.27 8.40
CA GLY A 54 1.83 0.81 8.43
C GLY A 54 3.27 0.36 8.18
N ASP A 55 3.65 -0.79 8.75
CA ASP A 55 4.92 -1.45 8.44
C ASP A 55 4.87 -2.04 7.00
N PRO A 56 5.75 -1.58 6.08
CA PRO A 56 5.80 -2.12 4.73
C PRO A 56 6.29 -3.58 4.69
N ASP A 57 7.14 -4.02 5.62
CA ASP A 57 7.77 -5.34 5.64
C ASP A 57 7.04 -6.37 6.51
N ALA A 58 5.99 -5.96 7.24
CA ALA A 58 5.13 -6.86 7.97
C ALA A 58 4.55 -7.99 7.07
N PRO A 59 4.24 -9.18 7.64
CA PRO A 59 3.60 -10.24 6.86
C PRO A 59 2.27 -9.78 6.25
N ALA A 60 1.79 -10.53 5.25
CA ALA A 60 0.46 -10.28 4.72
C ALA A 60 -0.56 -10.47 5.83
N ASP A 61 -1.52 -9.55 5.93
CA ASP A 61 -2.65 -9.75 6.83
C ASP A 61 -3.36 -11.06 6.46
N THR A 62 -3.75 -11.81 7.48
CA THR A 62 -4.44 -13.10 7.30
C THR A 62 -5.96 -12.89 7.13
N GLY A 63 -6.45 -11.66 7.30
CA GLY A 63 -7.84 -11.29 7.05
C GLY A 63 -8.29 -11.61 5.62
N GLU A 64 -9.43 -12.30 5.51
CA GLU A 64 -10.10 -12.61 4.24
C GLU A 64 -10.17 -11.38 3.34
N ARG A 65 -10.01 -11.60 2.02
CA ARG A 65 -10.27 -10.57 1.01
C ARG A 65 -11.69 -10.04 1.23
N ARG A 66 -11.81 -8.86 1.84
CA ARG A 66 -13.01 -8.06 1.69
C ARG A 66 -12.90 -7.46 0.30
N ASP A 67 -13.45 -8.18 -0.66
CA ASP A 67 -13.62 -7.67 -2.01
C ASP A 67 -14.37 -6.33 -1.86
N ALA A 68 -13.72 -5.23 -2.24
CA ALA A 68 -14.29 -3.89 -2.16
C ALA A 68 -15.33 -3.74 -3.27
N ALA A 69 -16.51 -4.30 -3.03
CA ALA A 69 -17.74 -4.05 -3.76
C ALA A 69 -18.95 -4.47 -2.89
N GLU A 70 -19.50 -3.52 -2.14
CA GLU A 70 -20.93 -3.44 -1.82
C GLU A 70 -21.36 -1.97 -1.76
#